data_AF-A0A923ENJ4-F1
#
_entry.id   AF-A0A923ENJ4-F1
#
_cell.length_a   1.000
_cell.length_b   1.000
_cell.length_c   1.000
_cell.angle_alpha   90.00
_cell.angle_beta   90.00
_cell.angle_gamma   90.00
#
_symmetry.space_group_name_H-M   'P 1'
#
loop_
_entity.id
_entity.type
_entity.pdbx_description
1 polymer ?
#
loop_
_entity_poly.entity_id
_entity_poly.type
_entity_poly.pdbx_seq_one_letter_code
_entity_poly.pdbx_strand_id
1 'polypeptide(L)'
;MGPLTDFWRQREEAEFKGVDDVPVRFVRFCAQHNDRLVLICPGRIESYVKYAEVAYDLFHCGFDVMIIDHRGQGRSGRLLSDTHRGHVVNFSDYVDDRRALAAAGGSRTLAKTVYPCSFYGRSDCHAFLQRYRAHCDAIALCAPMFGIIIRLPDWMVRHILDWAEGHQRIREEYAIGTGRWRALPLPLTC
;
A
#
# COMPACT_ATOMS: atom_id res chain seq x y z
N MET A 1 11.00 11.36 25.53
CA MET A 1 10.47 11.06 24.17
C MET A 1 11.55 11.47 23.18
N GLY A 2 11.76 10.68 22.13
CA GLY A 2 12.80 10.97 21.12
C GLY A 2 12.26 11.82 19.96
N PRO A 3 13.15 12.42 19.15
CA PRO A 3 12.78 13.33 18.06
C PRO A 3 11.83 12.69 17.03
N LEU A 4 12.00 11.39 16.74
CA LEU A 4 11.12 10.62 15.87
C LEU A 4 9.68 10.56 16.39
N THR A 5 9.51 10.35 17.69
CA THR A 5 8.17 10.24 18.30
C THR A 5 7.44 11.57 18.27
N ASP A 6 8.16 12.66 18.50
CA ASP A 6 7.59 14.01 18.46
C ASP A 6 7.20 14.41 17.04
N PHE A 7 8.04 14.07 16.05
CA PHE A 7 7.70 14.19 14.63
C PHE A 7 6.44 13.39 14.27
N TRP A 8 6.38 12.10 14.65
CA TRP A 8 5.24 11.24 14.33
C TRP A 8 3.91 11.74 14.94
N ARG A 9 3.95 12.48 16.04
CA ARG A 9 2.76 13.12 16.64
C ARG A 9 2.21 14.27 15.80
N GLN A 10 3.02 14.89 14.95
CA GLN A 10 2.63 16.00 14.08
C GLN A 10 1.93 15.52 12.79
N ARG A 11 1.80 14.21 12.57
CA ARG A 11 1.17 13.67 11.37
C ARG A 11 -0.30 14.09 11.27
N GLU A 12 -0.71 14.48 10.09
CA GLU A 12 -2.13 14.65 9.78
C GLU A 12 -2.66 13.32 9.24
N GLU A 13 -3.61 12.72 9.96
CA GLU A 13 -4.34 11.54 9.48
C GLU A 13 -5.61 12.00 8.76
N ALA A 14 -5.83 11.48 7.56
CA ALA A 14 -7.02 11.75 6.78
C ALA A 14 -7.52 10.48 6.11
N GLU A 15 -8.77 10.52 5.66
CA GLU A 15 -9.40 9.42 4.93
C GLU A 15 -10.17 9.97 3.73
N PHE A 16 -10.24 9.14 2.69
CA PHE A 16 -11.06 9.39 1.52
C PHE A 16 -11.81 8.12 1.15
N LYS A 17 -12.89 8.28 0.38
CA LYS A 17 -13.67 7.15 -0.15
C LYS A 17 -12.99 6.65 -1.43
N GLY A 18 -12.48 5.43 -1.37
CA GLY A 18 -11.95 4.72 -2.53
C GLY A 18 -13.05 4.13 -3.41
N VAL A 19 -12.66 3.30 -4.38
CA VAL A 19 -13.60 2.47 -5.18
C VAL A 19 -14.49 1.64 -4.24
N ASP A 20 -15.78 1.53 -4.56
CA ASP A 20 -16.81 0.86 -3.75
C ASP A 20 -17.02 1.46 -2.35
N ASP A 21 -16.77 2.76 -2.18
CA ASP A 21 -16.93 3.51 -0.92
C ASP A 21 -16.07 2.97 0.24
N VAL A 22 -15.05 2.15 -0.06
CA VAL A 22 -14.13 1.64 0.94
C VAL A 22 -13.32 2.80 1.51
N PRO A 23 -13.32 3.02 2.85
CA PRO A 23 -12.55 4.10 3.43
C PRO A 23 -11.05 3.78 3.33
N VAL A 24 -10.30 4.64 2.65
CA VAL A 24 -8.86 4.52 2.49
C VAL A 24 -8.20 5.63 3.30
N ARG A 25 -7.30 5.23 4.19
CA ARG A 25 -6.59 6.13 5.10
C ARG A 25 -5.20 6.45 4.59
N PHE A 26 -4.77 7.66 4.88
CA PHE A 26 -3.41 8.08 4.63
C PHE A 26 -2.95 9.04 5.73
N VAL A 27 -1.65 9.20 5.82
CA VAL A 27 -1.02 10.21 6.66
C VAL A 27 -0.19 11.14 5.79
N ARG A 28 -0.11 12.41 6.20
CA ARG A 28 0.76 13.38 5.55
C ARG A 28 1.54 14.24 6.55
N PHE A 29 2.70 14.67 6.09
CA PHE A 29 3.57 15.64 6.73
C PHE A 29 3.85 16.74 5.72
N CYS A 30 3.45 17.97 6.06
CA CYS A 30 3.59 19.11 5.17
C CYS A 30 4.35 20.25 5.87
N ALA A 31 5.26 20.89 5.14
CA ALA A 31 5.89 22.13 5.56
C ALA A 31 5.71 23.22 4.51
N GLN A 32 5.68 24.48 4.95
CA GLN A 32 5.56 25.63 4.03
C GLN A 32 6.76 25.74 3.09
N HIS A 33 7.96 25.37 3.56
CA HIS A 33 9.21 25.47 2.81
C HIS A 33 9.44 24.33 1.81
N ASN A 34 8.67 23.24 1.91
CA ASN A 34 8.78 22.11 0.99
C ASN A 34 7.98 22.39 -0.29
N ASP A 35 8.57 22.07 -1.44
CA ASP A 35 7.98 22.22 -2.78
C ASP A 35 7.70 20.87 -3.47
N ARG A 36 8.15 19.77 -2.86
CA ARG A 36 8.11 18.41 -3.43
C ARG A 36 7.42 17.45 -2.47
N LEU A 37 6.73 16.47 -3.05
CA LEU A 37 5.95 15.48 -2.31
C LEU A 37 6.40 14.06 -2.68
N VAL A 38 6.64 13.24 -1.66
CA VAL A 38 6.94 11.82 -1.77
C VAL A 38 5.75 11.00 -1.29
N LEU A 39 5.20 10.13 -2.17
CA LEU A 39 4.15 9.18 -1.81
C LEU A 39 4.76 7.80 -1.53
N ILE A 40 4.67 7.37 -0.29
CA ILE A 40 5.03 6.03 0.15
C ILE A 40 3.82 5.12 0.01
N CYS A 41 4.03 3.98 -0.67
CA CYS A 41 3.02 2.95 -0.85
C CYS A 41 3.53 1.65 -0.20
N PRO A 42 3.05 1.32 1.01
CA PRO A 42 3.39 0.10 1.72
C PRO A 42 3.16 -1.17 0.89
N GLY A 43 3.89 -2.22 1.23
CA GLY A 43 3.70 -3.54 0.65
C GLY A 43 2.48 -4.28 1.18
N ARG A 44 2.27 -5.49 0.68
CA ARG A 44 1.18 -6.37 1.14
C ARG A 44 1.36 -6.70 2.62
N ILE A 45 0.29 -6.53 3.40
CA ILE A 45 0.23 -6.79 4.85
C ILE A 45 1.04 -5.77 5.67
N GLU A 46 1.41 -4.63 5.09
CA GLU A 46 2.06 -3.53 5.81
C GLU A 46 1.07 -2.42 6.19
N SER A 47 1.53 -1.48 7.02
CA SER A 47 0.81 -0.25 7.37
C SER A 47 1.77 0.93 7.40
N TYR A 48 1.25 2.14 7.17
CA TYR A 48 1.99 3.40 7.21
C TYR A 48 2.77 3.61 8.51
N VAL A 49 2.33 3.01 9.63
CA VAL A 49 3.01 3.11 10.94
C VAL A 49 4.45 2.59 10.88
N LYS A 50 4.71 1.59 10.01
CA LYS A 50 6.06 1.04 9.79
C LYS A 50 7.04 2.07 9.21
N TYR A 51 6.54 3.08 8.51
CA TYR A 51 7.34 4.00 7.71
C TYR A 51 7.65 5.33 8.44
N ALA A 52 7.48 5.39 9.76
CA ALA A 52 7.72 6.60 10.54
C ALA A 52 9.17 7.13 10.40
N GLU A 53 10.16 6.24 10.46
CA GLU A 53 11.58 6.60 10.30
C GLU A 53 11.89 7.11 8.89
N VAL A 54 11.41 6.39 7.87
CA VAL A 54 11.58 6.79 6.46
C VAL A 54 10.94 8.16 6.20
N ALA A 55 9.76 8.41 6.77
CA ALA A 55 9.09 9.69 6.67
C ALA A 55 9.87 10.82 7.36
N TYR A 56 10.45 10.52 8.53
CA TYR A 56 11.30 11.48 9.25
C TYR A 56 12.49 11.90 8.40
N ASP A 57 13.24 10.94 7.84
CA ASP A 57 14.43 11.23 7.04
C ASP A 57 14.08 12.03 5.77
N LEU A 58 13.05 11.61 5.04
CA LEU A 58 12.60 12.30 3.83
C LEU A 58 12.12 13.72 4.13
N PHE A 59 11.40 13.91 5.24
CA PHE A 59 10.93 15.24 5.64
C PHE A 59 12.09 16.19 5.94
N HIS A 60 13.13 15.71 6.63
CA HIS A 60 14.34 16.51 6.90
C HIS A 60 15.21 16.74 5.66
N CYS A 61 15.04 15.93 4.60
CA CYS A 61 15.62 16.19 3.29
C CYS A 61 14.85 17.25 2.47
N GLY A 62 13.78 17.87 3.01
CA GLY A 62 13.02 18.93 2.35
C GLY A 62 11.88 18.43 1.47
N PHE A 63 11.31 17.26 1.77
CA PHE A 63 10.15 16.71 1.07
C PHE A 63 8.92 16.70 1.98
N ASP A 64 7.76 17.08 1.45
CA ASP A 64 6.48 16.66 2.02
C ASP A 64 6.35 15.15 1.84
N VAL A 65 5.80 14.46 2.84
CA VAL A 65 5.68 13.00 2.83
C VAL A 65 4.23 12.62 3.01
N MET A 66 3.74 11.75 2.14
CA MET A 66 2.42 11.14 2.25
C MET A 66 2.56 9.62 2.22
N ILE A 67 1.79 8.92 3.06
CA ILE A 67 1.82 7.47 3.16
C ILE A 67 0.39 6.96 3.17
N ILE A 68 0.05 6.09 2.23
CA ILE A 68 -1.29 5.50 2.09
C ILE A 68 -1.32 4.12 2.75
N ASP A 69 -2.40 3.80 3.46
CA ASP A 69 -2.76 2.41 3.75
C ASP A 69 -3.67 1.88 2.65
N HIS A 70 -3.25 0.84 1.96
CA HIS A 70 -4.02 0.23 0.88
C HIS A 70 -5.36 -0.34 1.39
N ARG A 71 -6.41 -0.33 0.54
CA ARG A 71 -7.68 -1.03 0.84
C ARG A 71 -7.41 -2.46 1.30
N GLY A 72 -8.16 -2.89 2.32
CA GLY A 72 -7.98 -4.20 2.93
C GLY A 72 -6.77 -4.33 3.85
N GLN A 73 -5.95 -3.28 4.05
CA GLN A 73 -4.71 -3.33 4.82
C GLN A 73 -4.58 -2.18 5.82
N GLY A 74 -3.66 -2.33 6.78
CA GLY A 74 -3.39 -1.32 7.81
C GLY A 74 -4.65 -0.81 8.49
N ARG A 75 -4.80 0.52 8.56
CA ARG A 75 -5.92 1.24 9.16
C ARG A 75 -7.04 1.60 8.18
N SER A 76 -6.91 1.23 6.90
CA SER A 76 -7.96 1.36 5.89
C SER A 76 -9.06 0.31 6.06
N GLY A 77 -10.20 0.51 5.40
CA GLY A 77 -11.37 -0.36 5.46
C GLY A 77 -11.07 -1.80 5.01
N ARG A 78 -11.87 -2.75 5.52
CA ARG A 78 -11.84 -4.17 5.15
C ARG A 78 -13.05 -4.49 4.29
N LEU A 79 -12.85 -5.33 3.27
CA LEU A 79 -13.92 -5.80 2.38
C LEU A 79 -14.58 -7.08 2.91
N LEU A 80 -13.85 -7.86 3.71
CA LEU A 80 -14.33 -9.13 4.29
C LEU A 80 -14.60 -8.97 5.78
N SER A 81 -15.46 -9.84 6.32
CA SER A 81 -15.76 -9.91 7.76
C SER A 81 -14.55 -10.30 8.61
N ASP A 82 -13.65 -11.14 8.08
CA ASP A 82 -12.39 -11.50 8.73
C ASP A 82 -11.33 -10.40 8.52
N THR A 83 -11.20 -9.51 9.51
CA THR A 83 -10.33 -8.32 9.42
C THR A 83 -8.83 -8.62 9.36
N HIS A 84 -8.43 -9.86 9.68
CA HIS A 84 -7.04 -10.33 9.56
C HIS A 84 -6.63 -10.55 8.09
N ARG A 85 -7.60 -10.60 7.16
CA ARG A 85 -7.33 -10.84 5.74
C ARG A 85 -7.07 -9.53 5.00
N GLY A 86 -5.90 -9.45 4.37
CA GLY A 86 -5.62 -8.47 3.32
C GLY A 86 -6.30 -8.89 2.01
N HIS A 87 -7.49 -8.33 1.74
CA HIS A 87 -8.28 -8.67 0.57
C HIS A 87 -8.50 -7.47 -0.34
N VAL A 88 -8.43 -7.73 -1.65
CA VAL A 88 -8.80 -6.83 -2.73
C VAL A 88 -9.41 -7.70 -3.82
N VAL A 89 -10.45 -7.21 -4.49
CA VAL A 89 -11.09 -7.95 -5.59
C VAL A 89 -10.26 -7.78 -6.86
N ASN A 90 -9.97 -6.54 -7.26
CA ASN A 90 -9.16 -6.25 -8.45
C ASN A 90 -7.94 -5.39 -8.11
N PHE A 91 -6.77 -5.76 -8.63
CA PHE A 91 -5.56 -4.94 -8.47
C PHE A 91 -5.69 -3.54 -9.08
N SER A 92 -6.55 -3.37 -10.10
CA SER A 92 -6.89 -2.05 -10.66
C SER A 92 -7.46 -1.09 -9.62
N ASP A 93 -8.14 -1.59 -8.59
CA ASP A 93 -8.75 -0.76 -7.55
C ASP A 93 -7.68 0.03 -6.77
N TYR A 94 -6.46 -0.52 -6.62
CA TYR A 94 -5.34 0.20 -6.01
C TYR A 94 -4.84 1.37 -6.87
N VAL A 95 -4.91 1.22 -8.20
CA VAL A 95 -4.54 2.28 -9.16
C VAL A 95 -5.55 3.42 -9.09
N ASP A 96 -6.84 3.08 -9.05
CA ASP A 96 -7.93 4.05 -8.97
C ASP A 96 -7.98 4.75 -7.60
N ASP A 97 -7.74 4.03 -6.51
CA ASP A 97 -7.60 4.63 -5.18
C ASP A 97 -6.45 5.64 -5.11
N ARG A 98 -5.33 5.38 -5.79
CA ARG A 98 -4.23 6.36 -5.87
C ARG A 98 -4.62 7.62 -6.62
N ARG A 99 -5.42 7.48 -7.68
CA ARG A 99 -5.95 8.64 -8.39
C ARG A 99 -6.87 9.45 -7.48
N ALA A 100 -7.74 8.78 -6.72
CA ALA A 100 -8.61 9.44 -5.75
C ALA A 100 -7.78 10.12 -4.63
N LEU A 101 -6.70 9.47 -4.17
CA LEU A 101 -5.74 10.08 -3.23
C LEU A 101 -5.11 11.34 -3.81
N ALA A 102 -4.67 11.33 -5.06
CA ALA A 102 -4.09 12.50 -5.72
C ALA A 102 -5.08 13.68 -5.77
N ALA A 103 -6.37 13.41 -5.95
CA ALA A 103 -7.42 14.42 -5.90
C ALA A 103 -7.70 14.91 -4.47
N ALA A 104 -7.70 14.01 -3.48
CA ALA A 104 -7.98 14.33 -2.08
C ALA A 104 -6.80 15.01 -1.35
N GLY A 105 -5.56 14.71 -1.76
CA GLY A 105 -4.32 15.18 -1.15
C GLY A 105 -4.00 16.66 -1.41
N GLY A 106 -4.71 17.29 -2.35
CA GLY A 106 -4.55 18.71 -2.69
C GLY A 106 -3.49 18.98 -3.76
N SER A 107 -3.76 20.03 -4.55
CA SER A 107 -3.06 20.45 -5.78
C SER A 107 -1.65 21.03 -5.57
N ARG A 108 -0.90 20.61 -4.55
CA ARG A 108 0.56 20.82 -4.53
C ARG A 108 1.12 19.71 -5.39
N THR A 109 1.43 20.07 -6.63
CA THR A 109 2.01 19.25 -7.69
C THR A 109 2.79 18.07 -7.10
N LEU A 110 2.38 16.84 -7.43
CA LEU A 110 2.98 15.55 -7.01
C LEU A 110 4.41 15.38 -7.57
N ALA A 111 5.23 16.40 -7.38
CA ALA A 111 6.27 16.82 -8.30
C ALA A 111 7.60 16.09 -8.12
N LYS A 112 7.69 15.08 -7.22
CA LYS A 112 8.74 14.03 -7.18
C LYS A 112 8.27 12.83 -6.36
N THR A 113 7.33 12.06 -6.91
CA THR A 113 6.71 10.93 -6.20
C THR A 113 7.64 9.70 -6.10
N VAL A 114 8.57 9.68 -5.15
CA VAL A 114 9.43 8.50 -4.93
C VAL A 114 8.63 7.40 -4.22
N TYR A 115 8.34 6.27 -4.88
CA TYR A 115 7.60 5.16 -4.28
C TYR A 115 8.51 4.11 -3.62
N PRO A 116 8.83 4.12 -2.31
CA PRO A 116 9.35 2.91 -1.69
C PRO A 116 8.21 1.87 -1.64
N CYS A 117 8.07 1.07 -2.70
CA CYS A 117 7.16 -0.06 -2.77
C CYS A 117 7.86 -1.30 -2.26
N SER A 118 7.32 -1.91 -1.21
CA SER A 118 7.78 -3.19 -0.65
C SER A 118 6.94 -4.36 -1.20
N PHE A 119 7.60 -5.45 -1.61
CA PHE A 119 7.13 -6.83 -1.87
C PHE A 119 5.92 -7.14 -2.78
N TYR A 120 5.00 -6.22 -3.11
CA TYR A 120 3.83 -6.54 -3.98
C TYR A 120 3.48 -5.46 -5.01
N GLY A 121 4.13 -4.28 -4.98
CA GLY A 121 3.75 -3.12 -5.79
C GLY A 121 4.08 -3.18 -7.28
N ARG A 122 4.29 -4.34 -7.92
CA ARG A 122 4.57 -4.39 -9.37
C ARG A 122 3.39 -3.91 -10.19
N SER A 123 2.23 -4.52 -10.03
CA SER A 123 1.07 -4.23 -10.89
C SER A 123 0.67 -2.78 -10.72
N ASP A 124 0.59 -2.30 -9.48
CA ASP A 124 -0.18 -1.08 -9.24
C ASP A 124 0.65 0.17 -9.51
N CYS A 125 1.94 0.21 -9.13
CA CYS A 125 2.81 1.34 -9.48
C CYS A 125 3.17 1.36 -10.96
N HIS A 126 3.48 0.19 -11.55
CA HIS A 126 3.80 0.14 -12.98
C HIS A 126 2.57 0.46 -13.84
N ALA A 127 1.39 -0.11 -13.53
CA ALA A 127 0.15 0.21 -14.25
C ALA A 127 -0.27 1.67 -14.03
N PHE A 128 -0.08 2.22 -12.82
CA PHE A 128 -0.29 3.64 -12.58
C PHE A 128 0.63 4.50 -13.45
N LEU A 129 1.93 4.19 -13.51
CA LEU A 129 2.87 4.93 -14.36
C LEU A 129 2.60 4.76 -15.86
N GLN A 130 2.19 3.58 -16.32
CA GLN A 130 1.77 3.36 -17.70
C GLN A 130 0.54 4.22 -18.06
N ARG A 131 -0.40 4.38 -17.13
CA ARG A 131 -1.65 5.11 -17.34
C ARG A 131 -1.55 6.61 -17.04
N TYR A 132 -0.63 7.02 -16.17
CA TYR A 132 -0.51 8.38 -15.62
C TYR A 132 0.93 8.91 -15.63
N ARG A 133 1.66 8.66 -16.72
CA ARG A 133 3.07 9.04 -16.90
C ARG A 133 3.39 10.52 -16.62
N ALA A 134 2.42 11.42 -16.82
CA ALA A 134 2.57 12.86 -16.62
C ALA A 134 2.52 13.33 -15.15
N HIS A 135 2.23 12.43 -14.20
CA HIS A 135 2.01 12.79 -12.79
C HIS A 135 3.14 12.34 -11.85
N CYS A 136 4.24 11.78 -12.38
CA CYS A 136 5.36 11.28 -11.57
C CYS A 136 6.71 11.59 -12.23
N ASP A 137 7.56 12.34 -11.53
CA ASP A 137 8.89 12.73 -12.02
C ASP A 137 9.98 11.68 -11.78
N ALA A 138 9.84 10.87 -10.72
CA ALA A 138 10.80 9.83 -10.37
C ALA A 138 10.09 8.68 -9.66
N ILE A 139 10.68 7.48 -9.65
CA ILE A 139 10.21 6.33 -8.89
C ILE A 139 11.41 5.57 -8.31
N ALA A 140 11.38 5.28 -7.02
CA ALA A 140 12.21 4.22 -6.43
C ALA A 140 11.37 2.94 -6.38
N LEU A 141 11.98 1.76 -6.25
CA LEU A 141 11.25 0.51 -6.02
C LEU A 141 12.09 -0.35 -5.07
N CYS A 142 11.51 -0.90 -4.01
CA CYS A 142 12.24 -1.67 -2.99
C CYS A 142 11.81 -3.15 -3.02
N ALA A 143 12.62 -4.00 -3.64
CA ALA A 143 12.25 -5.41 -3.87
C ALA A 143 10.84 -5.58 -4.49
N PRO A 144 10.55 -4.93 -5.64
CA PRO A 144 9.26 -5.09 -6.30
C PRO A 144 9.06 -6.53 -6.79
N MET A 145 7.93 -7.15 -6.44
CA MET A 145 7.57 -8.47 -6.97
C MET A 145 7.08 -8.36 -8.40
N PHE A 146 7.98 -8.47 -9.37
CA PHE A 146 7.58 -8.53 -10.77
C PHE A 146 6.77 -9.81 -11.03
N GLY A 147 7.36 -10.98 -11.14
CA GLY A 147 6.59 -12.22 -11.35
C GLY A 147 6.30 -12.95 -10.04
N ILE A 148 5.27 -13.80 -10.05
CA ILE A 148 5.28 -15.02 -9.25
C ILE A 148 5.78 -16.12 -10.18
N ILE A 149 6.91 -16.74 -9.84
CA ILE A 149 7.43 -17.87 -10.61
C ILE A 149 6.69 -19.12 -10.12
N ILE A 150 5.69 -19.55 -10.89
CA ILE A 150 4.97 -20.80 -10.64
C ILE A 150 5.64 -21.89 -11.47
N ARG A 151 6.00 -23.01 -10.83
CA ARG A 151 6.64 -24.17 -11.50
C ARG A 151 5.59 -25.08 -12.17
N LEU A 152 4.67 -24.49 -12.93
CA LEU A 152 3.63 -25.20 -13.68
C LEU A 152 3.46 -24.51 -15.04
N PRO A 153 3.09 -25.24 -16.12
CA PRO A 153 2.80 -24.63 -17.41
C PRO A 153 1.68 -23.58 -17.33
N ASP A 154 1.85 -22.47 -18.04
CA ASP A 154 0.91 -21.33 -18.02
C ASP A 154 -0.53 -21.71 -18.32
N TRP A 155 -0.77 -22.63 -19.26
CA TRP A 155 -2.11 -23.09 -19.61
C TRP A 155 -2.83 -23.72 -18.41
N MET A 156 -2.11 -24.48 -17.59
CA MET A 156 -2.67 -25.14 -16.42
C MET A 156 -2.89 -24.14 -15.29
N VAL A 157 -1.94 -23.24 -15.08
CA VAL A 157 -2.05 -22.17 -14.07
C VAL A 157 -3.26 -21.30 -14.35
N ARG A 158 -3.46 -20.86 -15.60
CA ARG A 158 -4.60 -20.03 -16.01
C ARG A 158 -5.92 -20.73 -15.71
N HIS A 159 -6.09 -21.98 -16.12
CA HIS A 159 -7.33 -22.72 -15.84
C HIS A 159 -7.62 -22.89 -14.34
N ILE A 160 -6.59 -23.14 -13.52
CA ILE A 160 -6.75 -23.24 -12.07
C ILE A 160 -7.16 -21.88 -11.48
N LEU A 161 -6.51 -20.79 -11.92
CA LEU A 161 -6.82 -19.43 -11.46
C LEU A 161 -8.22 -19.00 -11.89
N ASP A 162 -8.60 -19.19 -13.16
CA ASP A 162 -9.92 -18.86 -13.69
C ASP A 162 -11.03 -19.62 -12.93
N TRP A 163 -10.79 -20.91 -12.65
CA TRP A 163 -11.70 -21.71 -11.84
C TRP A 163 -11.80 -21.20 -10.40
N ALA A 164 -10.66 -20.88 -9.77
CA ALA A 164 -10.62 -20.37 -8.40
C ALA A 164 -11.27 -18.98 -8.26
N GLU A 165 -11.09 -18.10 -9.24
CA GLU A 165 -11.74 -16.79 -9.29
C GLU A 165 -13.27 -16.90 -9.39
N GLY A 166 -13.77 -17.91 -10.11
CA GLY A 166 -15.20 -18.22 -10.21
C GLY A 166 -15.83 -18.73 -8.90
N HIS A 167 -15.03 -19.14 -7.92
CA HIS A 167 -15.52 -19.65 -6.64
C HIS A 167 -15.22 -18.66 -5.51
N GLN A 168 -16.20 -17.84 -5.15
CA GLN A 168 -16.08 -16.80 -4.12
C GLN A 168 -15.45 -17.29 -2.81
N ARG A 169 -15.85 -18.50 -2.36
CA ARG A 169 -15.30 -19.11 -1.14
C ARG A 169 -13.78 -19.32 -1.22
N ILE A 170 -13.26 -19.77 -2.36
CA ILE A 170 -11.83 -20.00 -2.57
C ILE A 170 -11.08 -18.68 -2.71
N ARG A 171 -11.68 -17.71 -3.40
CA ARG A 171 -11.12 -16.36 -3.60
C ARG A 171 -10.98 -15.57 -2.29
N GLU A 172 -11.91 -15.75 -1.37
CA GLU A 172 -11.97 -14.99 -0.11
C GLU A 172 -11.31 -15.72 1.06
N GLU A 173 -11.04 -17.03 0.92
CA GLU A 173 -10.32 -17.84 1.91
C GLU A 173 -8.81 -17.58 1.90
N TYR A 174 -8.14 -18.05 2.95
CA TYR A 174 -6.69 -18.03 3.03
C TYR A 174 -6.11 -18.92 1.94
N ALA A 175 -4.94 -18.54 1.39
CA ALA A 175 -4.19 -19.43 0.52
C ALA A 175 -3.94 -20.76 1.23
N ILE A 176 -4.02 -21.87 0.50
CA ILE A 176 -3.85 -23.23 1.05
C ILE A 176 -2.51 -23.30 1.79
N GLY A 177 -2.54 -23.74 3.05
CA GLY A 177 -1.37 -23.80 3.94
C GLY A 177 -1.12 -22.53 4.75
N THR A 178 -1.90 -21.47 4.54
CA THR A 178 -1.92 -20.26 5.39
C THR A 178 -3.19 -20.20 6.23
N GLY A 179 -3.23 -19.32 7.22
CA GLY A 179 -4.40 -19.19 8.08
C GLY A 179 -4.36 -17.93 8.91
N ARG A 180 -5.34 -17.80 9.81
CA ARG A 180 -5.38 -16.70 10.78
C ARG A 180 -4.07 -16.67 11.56
N TRP A 181 -3.50 -15.48 11.66
CA TRP A 181 -2.41 -15.23 12.58
C TRP A 181 -2.81 -15.66 13.99
N ARG A 182 -1.95 -16.46 14.62
CA ARG A 182 -2.07 -16.86 16.02
C ARG A 182 -0.83 -16.34 16.72
N ALA A 183 -1.00 -15.68 17.85
CA ALA A 183 0.11 -15.42 18.75
C ALA A 183 0.64 -16.78 19.23
N LEU A 184 1.69 -17.28 18.59
CA LEU A 184 2.45 -18.37 19.19
C LEU A 184 3.14 -17.77 20.41
N PRO A 185 3.02 -18.38 21.61
CA PRO A 185 3.83 -17.95 22.73
C PRO A 185 5.28 -18.08 22.29
N LEU A 186 6.01 -16.97 22.24
CA LEU A 186 7.46 -17.02 22.26
C LEU A 186 7.82 -17.79 23.52
N PRO A 187 8.46 -18.97 23.46
CA PRO A 187 9.06 -19.53 24.65
C PRO A 187 10.17 -18.56 25.05
N LEU A 188 9.90 -17.72 26.05
CA LEU A 188 10.90 -16.96 26.77
C LEU A 188 11.67 -17.94 27.66
N THR A 189 12.43 -18.83 27.03
CA THR A 189 13.44 -19.65 27.69
C THR A 189 14.73 -19.47 26.92
N CYS A 190 15.45 -18.42 27.29
CA CYS A 190 16.91 -18.37 27.14
C CYS A 190 17.54 -19.23 28.23
#